data_AF-A0A838F6L9-F1
#
_entry.id   AF-A0A838F6L9-F1
#
_cell.length_a   1.000
_cell.length_b   1.000
_cell.length_c   1.000
_cell.angle_alpha   90.00
_cell.angle_beta   90.00
_cell.angle_gamma   90.00
#
_symmetry.space_group_name_H-M   'P 1'
#
loop_
_entity.id
_entity.type
_entity.pdbx_description
1 polymer ?
#
loop_
_entity_poly.entity_id
_entity_poly.type
_entity_poly.pdbx_seq_one_letter_code
_entity_poly.pdbx_strand_id
1 'polypeptide(L)'
;MSAINSSSILSVADGFFKNAAIKILMPPDAKLVESKLRAIGLGDQVDKMILSMNRAAETAAKDAAPIFIDAIKTMSFTNAMGIVTGSNDAATQYLKQATTAQLNSKFRPVIQSALQKVEATKYWSDVFSTYNQLPFVQPVNADLTAYVTDKALNGLFYTMAQQEAKIRMDPAATANDLINIVFGKK
;
A
#
# COMPACT_ATOMS: atom_id res chain seq x y z
N MET A 1 6.62 -8.37 14.26
CA MET A 1 5.48 -9.24 13.91
C MET A 1 4.47 -8.55 13.00
N SER A 2 3.88 -7.40 13.37
CA SER A 2 2.92 -6.66 12.53
C SER A 2 3.47 -6.31 11.14
N ALA A 3 4.74 -5.93 11.06
CA ALA A 3 5.39 -5.53 9.81
C ALA A 3 5.57 -6.69 8.81
N ILE A 4 6.00 -7.86 9.29
CA ILE A 4 6.16 -9.08 8.47
C ILE A 4 4.78 -9.59 8.02
N ASN A 5 3.80 -9.58 8.93
CA ASN A 5 2.43 -9.99 8.61
C ASN A 5 1.77 -9.05 7.60
N SER A 6 1.99 -7.74 7.70
CA SER A 6 1.42 -6.78 6.74
C SER A 6 2.02 -6.96 5.35
N SER A 7 3.35 -7.11 5.25
CA SER A 7 3.99 -7.44 3.96
C SER A 7 3.47 -8.78 3.42
N SER A 8 3.31 -9.80 4.26
CA SER A 8 2.78 -11.12 3.83
C SER A 8 1.31 -11.08 3.40
N ILE A 9 0.44 -10.33 4.09
CA ILE A 9 -0.99 -10.19 3.76
C ILE A 9 -1.18 -9.41 2.46
N LEU A 10 -0.31 -8.43 2.21
CA LEU A 10 -0.44 -7.54 1.06
C LEU A 10 0.30 -8.01 -0.18
N SER A 11 1.26 -8.93 -0.01
CA SER A 11 2.04 -9.50 -1.12
C SER A 11 1.36 -10.68 -1.82
N VAL A 12 0.30 -11.25 -1.23
CA VAL A 12 -0.51 -12.28 -1.88
C VAL A 12 -1.47 -11.65 -2.89
N ALA A 13 -1.86 -12.43 -3.89
CA ALA A 13 -2.87 -12.01 -4.85
C ALA A 13 -4.14 -11.59 -4.11
N ASP A 14 -4.64 -10.39 -4.43
CA ASP A 14 -5.82 -9.73 -3.88
C ASP A 14 -5.65 -9.13 -2.48
N GLY A 15 -4.43 -9.13 -1.92
CA GLY A 15 -4.12 -8.49 -0.64
C GLY A 15 -4.44 -6.99 -0.62
N PHE A 16 -4.24 -6.30 -1.74
CA PHE A 16 -4.73 -4.93 -1.95
C PHE A 16 -6.08 -4.92 -2.66
N PHE A 17 -6.24 -5.69 -3.74
CA PHE A 17 -7.39 -5.53 -4.64
C PHE A 17 -8.75 -5.85 -3.99
N LYS A 18 -8.82 -6.80 -3.04
CA LYS A 18 -10.05 -7.15 -2.32
C LYS A 18 -10.18 -6.45 -0.96
N ASN A 19 -9.14 -5.77 -0.50
CA ASN A 19 -9.18 -5.05 0.76
C ASN A 19 -9.76 -3.64 0.54
N ALA A 20 -11.05 -3.47 0.84
CA ALA A 20 -11.77 -2.22 0.63
C ALA A 20 -11.12 -0.99 1.31
N ALA A 21 -10.34 -1.19 2.38
CA ALA A 21 -9.69 -0.10 3.10
C ALA A 21 -8.44 0.46 2.39
N ILE A 22 -7.81 -0.34 1.52
CA ILE A 22 -6.51 0.01 0.89
C ILE A 22 -6.49 -0.19 -0.62
N LYS A 23 -7.60 -0.69 -1.20
CA LYS A 23 -7.76 -0.85 -2.64
C LYS A 23 -7.43 0.46 -3.34
N ILE A 24 -6.49 0.41 -4.27
CA ILE A 24 -6.07 1.56 -5.04
C ILE A 24 -7.14 1.81 -6.11
N LEU A 25 -7.95 2.84 -5.89
CA LEU A 25 -8.95 3.31 -6.85
C LEU A 25 -8.40 4.48 -7.66
N MET A 26 -9.20 4.91 -8.64
CA MET A 26 -8.99 6.24 -9.20
C MET A 26 -8.99 7.30 -8.08
N PRO A 27 -8.24 8.40 -8.25
CA PRO A 27 -8.23 9.53 -7.34
C PRO A 27 -9.68 9.98 -7.09
N PRO A 28 -10.08 10.28 -5.84
CA PRO A 28 -11.46 10.67 -5.54
C PRO A 28 -11.95 11.83 -6.41
N ASP A 29 -11.05 12.78 -6.70
CA ASP A 29 -11.32 13.95 -7.54
C ASP A 29 -11.54 13.59 -9.01
N ALA A 30 -11.06 12.43 -9.45
CA ALA A 30 -11.24 11.87 -10.78
C ALA A 30 -12.54 11.09 -10.96
N LYS A 31 -13.42 10.99 -9.94
CA LYS A 31 -14.65 10.20 -10.01
C LYS A 31 -15.56 10.59 -11.18
N LEU A 32 -15.58 11.88 -11.54
CA LEU A 32 -16.31 12.36 -12.72
C LEU A 32 -15.70 11.83 -14.03
N VAL A 33 -14.37 11.82 -14.13
CA VAL A 33 -13.65 11.27 -15.28
C VAL A 33 -13.93 9.78 -15.41
N GLU A 34 -13.83 9.03 -14.30
CA GLU A 34 -14.18 7.61 -14.26
C GLU A 34 -15.61 7.36 -14.75
N SER A 35 -16.58 8.11 -14.22
CA SER A 35 -18.00 7.95 -14.56
C SER A 35 -18.25 8.23 -16.05
N LYS A 36 -17.60 9.25 -16.62
CA LYS A 36 -17.70 9.57 -18.05
C LYS A 36 -17.08 8.48 -18.93
N LEU A 37 -15.89 7.99 -18.57
CA LEU A 37 -15.25 6.88 -19.30
C LEU A 37 -16.14 5.63 -19.30
N ARG A 38 -16.73 5.29 -18.15
CA ARG A 38 -17.70 4.18 -18.06
C ARG A 38 -18.93 4.42 -18.94
N ALA A 39 -19.50 5.63 -18.92
CA ALA A 39 -20.70 5.97 -19.69
C ALA A 39 -20.52 5.87 -21.22
N ILE A 40 -19.30 6.05 -21.73
CA ILE A 40 -18.98 5.91 -23.15
C ILE A 40 -18.48 4.52 -23.54
N GLY A 41 -18.62 3.52 -22.66
CA GLY A 41 -18.27 2.12 -22.92
C GLY A 41 -16.81 1.75 -22.60
N LEU A 42 -16.03 2.62 -21.94
CA LEU A 42 -14.65 2.33 -21.54
C LEU A 42 -14.53 1.77 -20.10
N GLY A 43 -15.61 1.19 -19.57
CA GLY A 43 -15.61 0.66 -18.20
C GLY A 43 -14.60 -0.47 -17.97
N ASP A 44 -14.44 -1.36 -18.95
CA ASP A 44 -13.48 -2.46 -18.85
C ASP A 44 -12.02 -1.97 -18.78
N GLN A 45 -11.71 -0.88 -19.48
CA GLN A 45 -10.38 -0.25 -19.46
C GLN A 45 -10.12 0.39 -18.10
N VAL A 46 -11.13 1.04 -17.52
CA VAL A 46 -11.08 1.57 -16.15
C VAL A 46 -10.81 0.44 -15.16
N ASP A 47 -11.55 -0.67 -15.25
CA ASP A 47 -11.40 -1.80 -14.34
C ASP A 47 -10.06 -2.51 -14.50
N LYS A 48 -9.56 -2.66 -15.74
CA LYS A 48 -8.21 -3.16 -16.01
C LYS A 48 -7.15 -2.25 -15.40
N MET A 49 -7.26 -0.93 -15.55
CA MET A 49 -6.32 0.02 -14.95
C MET A 49 -6.32 -0.09 -13.42
N ILE A 50 -7.50 -0.12 -12.79
CA ILE A 50 -7.63 -0.30 -11.33
C ILE A 50 -6.97 -1.61 -10.89
N LEU A 51 -7.25 -2.71 -11.60
CA LEU A 51 -6.62 -3.99 -11.32
C LEU A 51 -5.10 -3.90 -11.43
N SER A 52 -4.57 -3.28 -12.49
CA SER A 52 -3.12 -3.09 -12.70
C SER A 52 -2.46 -2.30 -11.57
N MET A 53 -3.08 -1.21 -11.11
CA MET A 53 -2.57 -0.44 -9.96
C MET A 53 -2.44 -1.30 -8.71
N ASN A 54 -3.47 -2.11 -8.40
CA ASN A 54 -3.45 -2.97 -7.23
C ASN A 54 -2.46 -4.12 -7.37
N ARG A 55 -2.36 -4.76 -8.55
CA ARG A 55 -1.35 -5.80 -8.81
C ARG A 55 0.08 -5.28 -8.72
N ALA A 56 0.32 -4.04 -9.16
CA ALA A 56 1.59 -3.37 -9.01
C ALA A 56 1.94 -3.16 -7.52
N ALA A 57 0.98 -2.69 -6.72
CA ALA A 57 1.16 -2.54 -5.28
C ALA A 57 1.40 -3.87 -4.55
N GLU A 58 0.64 -4.92 -4.87
CA GLU A 58 0.84 -6.28 -4.33
C GLU A 58 2.23 -6.82 -4.66
N THR A 59 2.70 -6.58 -5.89
CA THR A 59 4.03 -7.02 -6.32
C THR A 59 5.12 -6.29 -5.53
N ALA A 60 5.01 -4.97 -5.37
CA ALA A 60 5.98 -4.19 -4.62
C ALA A 60 6.00 -4.52 -3.12
N ALA A 61 4.84 -4.83 -2.53
CA ALA A 61 4.73 -5.18 -1.12
C ALA A 61 5.52 -6.43 -0.70
N LYS A 62 5.91 -7.29 -1.66
CA LYS A 62 6.81 -8.44 -1.44
C LYS A 62 8.17 -8.02 -0.91
N ASP A 63 8.64 -6.85 -1.29
CA ASP A 63 9.98 -6.37 -0.95
C ASP A 63 10.03 -5.60 0.37
N ALA A 64 8.89 -5.41 1.05
CA ALA A 64 8.82 -4.63 2.27
C ALA A 64 9.37 -5.36 3.51
N ALA A 65 9.16 -6.67 3.61
CA ALA A 65 9.57 -7.48 4.76
C ALA A 65 11.05 -7.31 5.15
N PRO A 66 12.04 -7.45 4.24
CA PRO A 66 13.45 -7.30 4.61
C PRO A 66 13.77 -5.89 5.15
N ILE A 67 13.19 -4.84 4.56
CA ILE A 67 13.40 -3.45 4.99
C ILE A 67 12.90 -3.24 6.42
N PHE A 68 11.73 -3.80 6.76
CA PHE A 68 11.22 -3.74 8.14
C PHE A 68 12.09 -4.51 9.12
N ILE A 69 12.57 -5.70 8.73
CA ILE A 69 13.45 -6.52 9.58
C ILE A 69 14.73 -5.74 9.90
N ASP A 70 15.33 -5.09 8.92
CA ASP A 70 16.57 -4.34 9.10
C ASP A 70 16.35 -3.10 9.98
N ALA A 71 15.24 -2.38 9.80
CA ALA A 71 14.86 -1.27 10.68
C ALA A 71 14.65 -1.71 12.15
N ILE A 72 14.06 -2.89 12.37
CA ILE A 72 13.89 -3.43 13.72
C ILE A 72 15.25 -3.82 14.34
N LYS A 73 16.12 -4.47 13.56
CA LYS A 73 17.46 -4.89 14.04
C LYS A 73 18.35 -3.71 14.42
N THR A 74 18.16 -2.57 13.76
CA THR A 74 18.96 -1.36 13.98
C THR A 74 18.29 -0.36 14.93
N MET A 75 17.16 -0.74 15.53
CA MET A 75 16.41 0.09 16.47
C MET A 75 17.21 0.33 17.75
N SER A 76 17.27 1.59 18.20
CA SER A 76 17.87 1.94 19.48
C SER A 76 16.98 1.53 20.67
N PHE A 77 17.58 1.33 21.83
CA PHE A 77 16.84 1.04 23.07
C PHE A 77 15.80 2.14 23.39
N THR A 78 16.15 3.41 23.19
CA THR A 78 15.22 4.54 23.40
C THR A 78 13.97 4.43 22.52
N ASN A 79 14.14 4.07 21.24
CA ASN A 79 13.02 3.89 20.33
C ASN A 79 12.17 2.67 20.73
N ALA A 80 12.82 1.57 21.14
CA ALA A 80 12.12 0.39 21.65
C ALA A 80 11.27 0.73 22.89
N MET A 81 11.82 1.49 23.85
CA MET A 81 11.08 1.94 25.03
C MET A 81 9.91 2.85 24.64
N GLY A 82 10.12 3.79 23.73
CA GLY A 82 9.07 4.67 23.22
C GLY A 82 7.92 3.92 22.55
N ILE A 83 8.19 2.79 21.89
CA ILE A 83 7.15 1.91 21.34
C ILE A 83 6.33 1.25 22.45
N VAL A 84 6.99 0.76 23.51
CA VAL A 84 6.33 0.08 24.64
C VAL A 84 5.41 1.04 25.38
N THR A 85 5.86 2.26 25.67
CA THR A 85 5.10 3.26 26.42
C THR A 85 4.22 4.17 25.56
N GLY A 86 4.30 4.04 24.23
CA GLY A 86 3.64 4.90 23.27
C GLY A 86 2.19 4.56 22.98
N SER A 87 1.62 5.25 21.99
CA SER A 87 0.26 5.05 21.48
C SER A 87 0.07 3.64 20.89
N ASN A 88 -1.20 3.30 20.58
CA ASN A 88 -1.57 1.99 20.07
C ASN A 88 -0.92 1.61 18.72
N ASP A 89 -0.35 2.58 18.02
CA ASP A 89 0.29 2.46 16.71
C ASP A 89 1.78 2.88 16.74
N ALA A 90 2.40 3.00 17.92
CA ALA A 90 3.75 3.54 18.07
C ALA A 90 4.81 2.75 17.28
N ALA A 91 4.68 1.41 17.17
CA ALA A 91 5.60 0.61 16.37
C ALA A 91 5.43 0.90 14.87
N THR A 92 4.19 1.07 14.42
CA THR A 92 3.87 1.42 13.04
C THR A 92 4.38 2.80 12.68
N GLN A 93 4.22 3.79 13.56
CA GLN A 93 4.75 5.14 13.35
C GLN A 93 6.27 5.14 13.25
N TYR A 94 6.96 4.44 14.16
CA TYR A 94 8.42 4.28 14.09
C TYR A 94 8.85 3.66 12.77
N LEU A 95 8.26 2.52 12.38
CA LEU A 95 8.62 1.84 11.14
C LEU A 95 8.32 2.71 9.92
N LYS A 96 7.19 3.43 9.92
CA LYS A 96 6.87 4.40 8.87
C LYS A 96 7.98 5.43 8.72
N GLN A 97 8.39 6.07 9.82
CA GLN A 97 9.45 7.06 9.79
C GLN A 97 10.80 6.47 9.34
N ALA A 98 11.16 5.29 9.85
CA ALA A 98 12.45 4.65 9.60
C ALA A 98 12.58 4.08 8.18
N THR A 99 11.47 3.66 7.55
CA THR A 99 11.52 2.84 6.33
C THR A 99 10.93 3.48 5.09
N THR A 100 10.11 4.54 5.21
CA THR A 100 9.36 5.12 4.06
C THR A 100 10.28 5.48 2.89
N ALA A 101 11.45 6.08 3.16
CA ALA A 101 12.38 6.46 2.09
C ALA A 101 12.92 5.24 1.32
N GLN A 102 13.33 4.19 2.04
CA GLN A 102 13.85 2.96 1.43
C GLN A 102 12.74 2.18 0.70
N LEU A 103 11.56 2.09 1.30
CA LEU A 103 10.39 1.46 0.68
C LEU A 103 10.01 2.20 -0.61
N ASN A 104 9.98 3.53 -0.61
CA ASN A 104 9.68 4.31 -1.81
C ASN A 104 10.70 4.03 -2.92
N SER A 105 11.99 4.06 -2.60
CA SER A 105 13.08 3.76 -3.54
C SER A 105 12.99 2.35 -4.14
N LYS A 106 12.56 1.36 -3.35
CA LYS A 106 12.39 -0.02 -3.81
C LYS A 106 11.08 -0.27 -4.55
N PHE A 107 9.98 0.32 -4.10
CA PHE A 107 8.65 0.10 -4.66
C PHE A 107 8.52 0.75 -6.02
N ARG A 108 9.02 1.98 -6.19
CA ARG A 108 8.81 2.78 -7.40
C ARG A 108 9.22 2.04 -8.69
N PRO A 109 10.43 1.44 -8.83
CA PRO A 109 10.81 0.72 -10.04
C PRO A 109 9.98 -0.55 -10.28
N VAL A 110 9.60 -1.27 -9.21
CA VAL A 110 8.75 -2.47 -9.31
C VAL A 110 7.35 -2.10 -9.81
N ILE A 111 6.76 -1.05 -9.25
CA ILE A 111 5.47 -0.51 -9.65
C ILE A 111 5.52 -0.01 -11.08
N GLN A 112 6.54 0.75 -11.44
CA GLN A 112 6.72 1.25 -12.81
C GLN A 112 6.75 0.11 -13.83
N SER A 113 7.56 -0.92 -13.57
CA SER A 113 7.66 -2.10 -14.44
C SER A 113 6.34 -2.86 -14.55
N ALA A 114 5.58 -2.98 -13.44
CA ALA A 114 4.29 -3.65 -13.45
C ALA A 114 3.23 -2.88 -14.24
N LEU A 115 3.19 -1.55 -14.10
CA LEU A 115 2.23 -0.69 -14.81
C LEU A 115 2.53 -0.63 -16.31
N GLN A 116 3.80 -0.54 -16.71
CA GLN A 116 4.21 -0.50 -18.12
C GLN A 116 3.78 -1.72 -18.94
N LYS A 117 3.50 -2.85 -18.29
CA LYS A 117 3.01 -4.08 -18.95
C LYS A 117 1.54 -4.02 -19.33
N VAL A 118 0.81 -2.98 -18.93
CA VAL A 118 -0.64 -2.90 -19.11
C VAL A 118 -1.02 -1.64 -19.89
N GLU A 119 -1.58 -1.82 -21.08
CA GLU A 119 -1.95 -0.69 -21.94
C GLU A 119 -2.97 0.27 -21.32
N ALA A 120 -3.82 -0.24 -20.42
CA ALA A 120 -4.84 0.57 -19.74
C ALA A 120 -4.26 1.72 -18.91
N THR A 121 -2.98 1.69 -18.56
CA THR A 121 -2.31 2.75 -17.78
C THR A 121 -1.64 3.80 -18.67
N LYS A 122 -1.54 3.58 -19.99
CA LYS A 122 -0.75 4.40 -20.92
C LYS A 122 -1.18 5.86 -20.96
N TYR A 123 -2.48 6.11 -20.85
CA TYR A 123 -3.07 7.44 -21.03
C TYR A 123 -3.23 8.24 -19.74
N TRP A 124 -2.81 7.68 -18.59
CA TRP A 124 -3.02 8.35 -17.30
C TRP A 124 -2.42 9.76 -17.28
N SER A 125 -1.16 9.90 -17.67
CA SER A 125 -0.44 11.18 -17.61
C SER A 125 -1.12 12.24 -18.47
N ASP A 126 -1.53 11.87 -19.69
CA ASP A 126 -2.19 12.79 -20.63
C ASP A 126 -3.55 13.23 -20.08
N VAL A 127 -4.37 12.27 -19.63
CA VAL A 127 -5.71 12.53 -19.08
C VAL A 127 -5.64 13.45 -17.87
N PHE A 128 -4.76 13.15 -16.92
CA PHE A 128 -4.67 13.93 -15.68
C PHE A 128 -3.92 15.25 -15.85
N SER A 129 -2.99 15.36 -16.79
CA SER A 129 -2.36 16.65 -17.12
C SER A 129 -3.39 17.62 -17.70
N THR A 130 -4.27 17.17 -18.60
CA THR A 130 -5.36 18.00 -19.12
C THR A 130 -6.42 18.29 -18.07
N TYR A 131 -6.82 17.29 -17.27
CA TYR A 131 -7.78 17.47 -16.18
C TYR A 131 -7.31 18.56 -15.21
N ASN A 132 -6.03 18.55 -14.81
CA ASN A 132 -5.45 19.52 -13.88
C ASN A 132 -5.43 20.97 -14.40
N GLN A 133 -5.64 21.19 -15.70
CA GLN A 133 -5.73 22.54 -16.28
C GLN A 133 -7.14 23.15 -16.16
N LEU A 134 -8.15 22.35 -15.79
CA LEU A 134 -9.51 22.83 -15.64
C LEU A 134 -9.61 23.76 -14.41
N PRO A 135 -10.34 24.88 -14.50
CA PRO A 135 -10.59 25.71 -13.33
C PRO A 135 -11.48 24.96 -12.32
N PHE A 136 -11.24 25.22 -11.03
CA PHE A 136 -12.04 24.68 -9.91
C PHE A 136 -11.98 23.15 -9.71
N VAL A 137 -11.00 22.45 -10.29
CA VAL A 137 -10.73 21.04 -9.96
C VAL A 137 -9.63 20.91 -8.92
N GLN A 138 -9.63 19.79 -8.19
CA GLN A 138 -8.52 19.42 -7.32
C GLN A 138 -7.43 18.71 -8.14
N PRO A 139 -6.17 19.17 -8.11
CA PRO A 139 -5.10 18.56 -8.88
C PRO A 139 -4.90 17.08 -8.51
N VAL A 140 -4.78 16.25 -9.53
CA VAL A 140 -4.44 14.83 -9.42
C VAL A 140 -2.98 14.60 -9.79
N ASN A 141 -2.30 13.66 -9.14
CA ASN A 141 -0.95 13.28 -9.53
C ASN A 141 -0.94 12.60 -10.92
N ALA A 142 -0.41 13.31 -11.92
CA ALA A 142 -0.27 12.79 -13.29
C ALA A 142 0.85 11.74 -13.43
N ASP A 143 1.74 11.59 -12.45
CA ASP A 143 2.65 10.45 -12.38
C ASP A 143 1.92 9.27 -11.70
N LEU A 144 1.39 8.35 -12.53
CA LEU A 144 0.72 7.14 -12.04
C LEU A 144 1.63 6.30 -11.15
N THR A 145 2.92 6.20 -11.47
CA THR A 145 3.86 5.40 -10.68
C THR A 145 3.98 6.00 -9.29
N ALA A 146 4.13 7.32 -9.18
CA ALA A 146 4.17 8.01 -7.90
C ALA A 146 2.86 7.87 -7.13
N TYR A 147 1.71 8.03 -7.80
CA TYR A 147 0.38 7.83 -7.19
C TYR A 147 0.22 6.42 -6.60
N VAL A 148 0.50 5.38 -7.39
CA VAL A 148 0.38 3.99 -6.95
C VAL A 148 1.39 3.66 -5.86
N THR A 149 2.62 4.21 -5.92
CA THR A 149 3.64 4.04 -4.88
C THR A 149 3.16 4.61 -3.55
N ASP A 150 2.67 5.84 -3.53
CA ASP A 150 2.14 6.47 -2.32
C ASP A 150 0.96 5.68 -1.74
N LYS A 151 0.00 5.28 -2.58
CA LYS A 151 -1.15 4.47 -2.14
C LYS A 151 -0.73 3.09 -1.62
N ALA A 152 0.25 2.44 -2.25
CA ALA A 152 0.79 1.16 -1.79
C ALA A 152 1.44 1.29 -0.40
N LEU A 153 2.27 2.32 -0.18
CA LEU A 153 2.89 2.58 1.12
C LEU A 153 1.84 2.92 2.18
N ASN A 154 0.87 3.77 1.86
CA ASN A 154 -0.22 4.11 2.77
C ASN A 154 -1.04 2.87 3.16
N GLY A 155 -1.38 2.00 2.22
CA GLY A 155 -2.08 0.75 2.50
C GLY A 155 -1.25 -0.23 3.34
N LEU A 156 0.05 -0.28 3.10
CA LEU A 156 0.99 -1.09 3.89
C LEU A 156 1.03 -0.65 5.35
N PHE A 157 1.20 0.65 5.61
CA PHE A 157 1.22 1.18 6.98
C PHE A 157 -0.15 1.13 7.65
N TYR A 158 -1.24 1.35 6.91
CA TYR A 158 -2.60 1.18 7.44
C TYR A 158 -2.82 -0.25 7.94
N THR A 159 -2.48 -1.26 7.14
CA THR A 159 -2.62 -2.67 7.52
C THR A 159 -1.78 -3.02 8.74
N MET A 160 -0.59 -2.42 8.84
CA MET A 160 0.31 -2.60 9.97
C MET A 160 -0.24 -2.02 11.27
N ALA A 161 -0.80 -0.80 11.22
CA ALA A 161 -1.44 -0.17 12.36
C ALA A 161 -2.62 -1.02 12.86
N GLN A 162 -3.43 -1.56 11.95
CA GLN A 162 -4.54 -2.45 12.31
C GLN A 162 -4.04 -3.73 13.00
N GLN A 163 -2.93 -4.31 12.53
CA GLN A 163 -2.36 -5.51 13.14
C GLN A 163 -1.72 -5.20 14.50
N GLU A 164 -1.04 -4.06 14.65
CA GLU A 164 -0.50 -3.60 15.93
C GLU A 164 -1.62 -3.38 16.96
N ALA A 165 -2.70 -2.70 16.57
CA ALA A 165 -3.84 -2.47 17.44
C ALA A 165 -4.44 -3.78 17.96
N LYS A 166 -4.60 -4.79 17.08
CA LYS A 166 -5.06 -6.13 17.49
C LYS A 166 -4.14 -6.78 18.52
N ILE A 167 -2.82 -6.72 18.29
CA ILE A 167 -1.83 -7.27 19.23
C ILE A 167 -1.90 -6.57 20.59
N ARG A 168 -2.10 -5.25 20.61
CA ARG A 168 -2.20 -4.51 21.88
C ARG A 168 -3.50 -4.78 22.63
N MET A 169 -4.59 -5.05 21.92
CA MET A 169 -5.88 -5.40 22.53
C MET A 169 -5.88 -6.82 23.09
N ASP A 170 -5.28 -7.79 22.39
CA ASP A 170 -5.18 -9.18 22.85
C ASP A 170 -3.81 -9.81 22.51
N PRO A 171 -2.79 -9.58 23.37
CA PRO A 171 -1.46 -10.13 23.16
C PRO A 171 -1.43 -11.66 23.21
N ALA A 172 -2.31 -12.27 24.02
CA ALA A 172 -2.31 -13.70 24.29
C ALA A 172 -2.92 -14.52 23.14
N ALA A 173 -4.05 -14.07 22.58
CA ALA A 173 -4.65 -14.70 21.41
C ALA A 173 -3.74 -14.60 20.17
N THR A 174 -3.04 -13.48 20.02
CA THR A 174 -2.16 -13.29 18.87
C THR A 174 -0.95 -14.23 18.90
N ALA A 175 -0.41 -14.55 20.09
CA ALA A 175 0.68 -15.51 20.24
C ALA A 175 0.31 -16.93 19.74
N ASN A 176 -0.95 -17.35 19.94
CA ASN A 176 -1.43 -18.67 19.50
C ASN A 176 -1.63 -18.74 17.98
N ASP A 177 -2.19 -17.71 17.36
CA ASP A 177 -2.33 -17.64 15.90
C ASP A 177 -0.96 -17.66 15.18
N LEU A 178 0.05 -17.02 15.79
CA LEU A 178 1.41 -16.96 15.27
C LEU A 178 2.09 -18.33 15.24
N ILE A 179 1.89 -19.15 16.28
CA ILE A 179 2.45 -20.51 16.32
C ILE A 179 1.79 -21.38 15.25
N ASN A 180 0.48 -21.27 15.06
CA ASN A 180 -0.24 -22.06 14.06
C ASN A 180 0.12 -21.67 12.62
N ILE A 181 0.43 -20.41 12.33
CA ILE A 181 0.81 -19.97 10.97
C ILE A 181 2.25 -20.35 10.62
N VAL A 182 3.18 -20.28 11.58
CA VAL A 182 4.61 -20.56 11.35
C VAL A 182 4.95 -22.04 11.51
N PHE A 183 4.25 -22.74 12.41
CA PHE A 183 4.54 -24.13 12.77
C PHE A 183 3.39 -25.11 12.50
N GLY A 184 2.20 -24.63 12.11
CA GLY A 184 1.03 -25.48 11.84
C GLY A 184 0.96 -26.07 10.43
N LYS A 185 2.01 -25.93 9.60
CA LYS A 185 2.16 -26.77 8.40
C LYS A 185 3.01 -27.99 8.72
N LYS A 186 2.34 -29.07 9.10
CA LYS A 186 2.74 -30.44 8.75
C LYS A 186 1.58 -31.10 8.06
#